data_AF-X1PG34-F1
#
_entry.id   AF-X1PG34-F1
#
_cell.length_a   1.000
_cell.length_b   1.000
_cell.length_c   1.000
_cell.angle_alpha   90.00
_cell.angle_beta   90.00
_cell.angle_gamma   90.00
#
_symmetry.space_group_name_H-M   'P 1'
#
loop_
_entity.id
_entity.type
_entity.pdbx_description
1 polymer ?
#
loop_
_entity_poly.entity_id
_entity_poly.type
_entity_poly.pdbx_seq_one_letter_code
_entity_poly.pdbx_strand_id
1 'polypeptide(L)'
;YGALGAFATGMGSTDIAVAMATGEIWMKVPQTIKFIYHGKLSKWVSGKDLILYTIGDIGVDGALYSVMEFSGEAVDELPMDGRFTMANMAIEAGAKAGIFNVDDKTKEYVKAHVSLRHCESSPPSLRGASATKQSQCKAAEYAKIIEYDVSKIEPQVAFPHLPSNVKSISQVGDIKLDQVFIGSCTNGRLDDLRVAAKLFKGRKVHPELRCIIIPGSQQVYLDALREGLIETFIEAGAVVSTPTCGPCLGGHMGVLAAGERCLATTNRNFVG
;
A
#
# COMPACT_ATOMS: atom_id res chain seq x y z
N TYR A 1 -3.93 -6.08 -4.57
CA TYR A 1 -5.26 -6.12 -5.22
C TYR A 1 -6.40 -6.43 -4.28
N GLY A 2 -6.18 -7.04 -3.11
CA GLY A 2 -7.30 -7.35 -2.20
C GLY A 2 -8.02 -6.15 -1.59
N ALA A 3 -7.52 -4.92 -1.77
CA ALA A 3 -8.31 -3.70 -1.56
C ALA A 3 -9.60 -3.65 -2.41
N LEU A 4 -9.63 -4.35 -3.55
CA LEU A 4 -10.81 -4.48 -4.42
C LEU A 4 -11.74 -5.64 -4.01
N GLY A 5 -11.50 -6.28 -2.86
CA GLY A 5 -12.22 -7.47 -2.43
C GLY A 5 -11.92 -8.75 -3.22
N ALA A 6 -10.81 -8.76 -3.96
CA ALA A 6 -10.35 -9.93 -4.69
C ALA A 6 -9.25 -10.67 -3.91
N PHE A 7 -9.35 -11.99 -3.82
CA PHE A 7 -8.23 -12.79 -3.34
C PHE A 7 -7.09 -12.73 -4.36
N ALA A 8 -5.95 -12.15 -3.98
CA ALA A 8 -4.80 -11.97 -4.86
C ALA A 8 -3.51 -12.28 -4.10
N THR A 9 -2.66 -13.10 -4.71
CA THR A 9 -1.43 -13.59 -4.08
C THR A 9 -0.29 -13.66 -5.10
N GLY A 10 0.94 -13.51 -4.61
CA GLY A 10 2.13 -13.79 -5.41
C GLY A 10 2.33 -15.30 -5.59
N MET A 11 2.78 -15.68 -6.79
CA MET A 11 3.06 -17.06 -7.18
C MET A 11 4.40 -17.12 -7.92
N GLY A 12 5.06 -18.27 -7.89
CA GLY A 12 6.29 -18.49 -8.63
C GLY A 12 6.06 -18.62 -10.14
N SER A 13 7.12 -18.53 -10.94
CA SER A 13 7.03 -18.61 -12.41
C SER A 13 6.38 -19.91 -12.89
N THR A 14 6.65 -21.04 -12.22
CA THR A 14 6.06 -22.34 -12.56
C THR A 14 4.55 -22.36 -12.34
N ASP A 15 4.09 -21.88 -11.19
CA ASP A 15 2.66 -21.81 -10.88
C ASP A 15 1.92 -20.90 -11.86
N ILE A 16 2.54 -19.77 -12.22
CA ILE A 16 1.97 -18.86 -13.22
C ILE A 16 1.92 -19.52 -14.60
N ALA A 17 2.94 -20.27 -15.01
CA ALA A 17 2.92 -21.00 -16.27
C ALA A 17 1.78 -22.03 -16.32
N VAL A 18 1.56 -22.77 -15.23
CA VAL A 18 0.44 -23.71 -15.11
C VAL A 18 -0.90 -22.97 -15.15
N ALA A 19 -1.03 -21.86 -14.42
CA ALA A 19 -2.24 -21.05 -14.41
C ALA A 19 -2.58 -20.50 -15.80
N MET A 20 -1.58 -20.05 -16.56
CA MET A 20 -1.75 -19.59 -17.93
C MET A 20 -2.14 -20.72 -18.89
N ALA A 21 -1.58 -21.92 -18.69
CA ALA A 21 -1.86 -23.08 -19.55
C ALA A 21 -3.24 -23.71 -19.27
N THR A 22 -3.70 -23.68 -18.02
CA THR A 22 -4.90 -24.43 -17.58
C THR A 22 -6.07 -23.53 -17.20
N GLY A 23 -5.83 -22.26 -16.87
CA GLY A 23 -6.82 -21.38 -16.26
C GLY A 23 -7.07 -21.65 -14.77
N GLU A 24 -6.34 -22.59 -14.16
CA GLU A 24 -6.58 -23.09 -12.81
C GLU A 24 -5.30 -23.08 -11.96
N ILE A 25 -5.46 -23.06 -10.64
CA ILE A 25 -4.36 -23.16 -9.67
C ILE A 25 -4.74 -24.09 -8.52
N TRP A 26 -3.73 -24.68 -7.89
CA TRP A 26 -3.89 -25.41 -6.64
C TRP A 26 -3.56 -24.51 -5.46
N MET A 27 -4.48 -24.41 -4.51
CA MET A 27 -4.28 -23.59 -3.31
C MET A 27 -4.91 -24.24 -2.10
N LYS A 28 -4.13 -24.39 -1.03
CA LYS A 28 -4.70 -24.72 0.28
C LYS A 28 -5.31 -23.46 0.88
N VAL A 29 -6.56 -23.57 1.29
CA VAL A 29 -7.35 -22.46 1.85
C VAL A 29 -6.65 -21.95 3.11
N PRO A 30 -6.19 -20.68 3.13
CA PRO A 30 -5.57 -20.08 4.30
C PRO A 30 -6.61 -19.78 5.39
N GLN A 31 -6.17 -19.79 6.64
CA GLN A 31 -6.96 -19.26 7.76
C GLN A 31 -7.03 -17.73 7.66
N THR A 32 -8.03 -17.11 8.28
CA THR A 32 -8.18 -15.64 8.28
C THR A 32 -7.90 -15.06 9.66
N ILE A 33 -7.04 -14.03 9.71
CA ILE A 33 -6.85 -13.17 10.86
C ILE A 33 -7.56 -11.85 10.58
N LYS A 34 -8.49 -11.46 11.46
CA LYS A 34 -9.23 -10.21 11.34
C LYS A 34 -8.53 -9.10 12.11
N PHE A 35 -8.33 -7.98 11.44
CA PHE A 35 -7.80 -6.75 12.03
C PHE A 35 -8.90 -5.69 12.02
N ILE A 36 -9.30 -5.23 13.20
CA ILE A 36 -10.36 -4.23 13.38
C ILE A 36 -9.72 -2.91 13.84
N TYR A 37 -9.89 -1.85 13.06
CA TYR A 37 -9.34 -0.53 13.32
C TYR A 37 -10.45 0.43 13.76
N HIS A 38 -10.46 0.74 15.05
CA HIS A 38 -11.39 1.66 15.71
C HIS A 38 -10.80 3.06 15.82
N GLY A 39 -11.64 4.08 15.95
CA GLY A 39 -11.31 5.48 16.09
C GLY A 39 -11.18 6.22 14.76
N LYS A 40 -10.78 7.49 14.87
CA LYS A 40 -10.55 8.38 13.75
C LYS A 40 -9.05 8.61 13.55
N LEU A 41 -8.61 8.62 12.30
CA LEU A 41 -7.20 8.85 11.96
C LEU A 41 -6.75 10.26 12.38
N SER A 42 -5.62 10.31 13.08
CA SER A 42 -4.91 11.54 13.40
C SER A 42 -4.36 12.20 12.14
N LYS A 43 -4.01 13.49 12.24
CA LYS A 43 -3.44 14.25 11.12
C LYS A 43 -2.18 13.54 10.61
N TRP A 44 -2.07 13.42 9.28
CA TRP A 44 -0.98 12.76 8.55
C TRP A 44 -0.92 11.23 8.65
N VAL A 45 -1.73 10.61 9.51
CA VAL A 45 -1.83 9.16 9.59
C VAL A 45 -2.64 8.65 8.39
N SER A 46 -2.10 7.62 7.75
CA SER A 46 -2.62 7.05 6.51
C SER A 46 -2.65 5.52 6.59
N GLY A 47 -3.11 4.87 5.51
CA GLY A 47 -3.03 3.41 5.41
C GLY A 47 -1.60 2.86 5.53
N LYS A 48 -0.57 3.66 5.21
CA LYS A 48 0.84 3.29 5.41
C LYS A 48 1.17 3.15 6.90
N ASP A 49 0.73 4.09 7.71
CA ASP A 49 0.99 4.11 9.14
C ASP A 49 0.23 2.98 9.84
N LEU A 50 -1.03 2.73 9.45
CA LEU A 50 -1.81 1.61 9.99
C LEU A 50 -1.15 0.26 9.72
N ILE A 51 -0.72 0.00 8.48
CA ILE A 51 -0.12 -1.29 8.16
C ILE A 51 1.28 -1.45 8.77
N LEU A 52 2.07 -0.38 8.85
CA LEU A 52 3.34 -0.40 9.56
C LEU A 52 3.13 -0.68 11.04
N TYR A 53 2.20 0.00 11.70
CA TYR A 53 1.87 -0.26 13.10
C TYR A 53 1.50 -1.73 13.31
N THR A 54 0.63 -2.26 12.46
CA THR A 54 0.22 -3.68 12.50
C THR A 54 1.39 -4.64 12.30
N ILE A 55 2.27 -4.41 11.33
CA ILE A 55 3.46 -5.25 11.09
C ILE A 55 4.46 -5.13 12.26
N GLY A 56 4.56 -3.95 12.87
CA GLY A 56 5.37 -3.72 14.07
C GLY A 56 4.90 -4.52 15.27
N ASP A 57 3.57 -4.62 15.46
CA ASP A 57 2.96 -5.41 16.54
C ASP A 57 3.10 -6.92 16.31
N ILE A 58 2.75 -7.42 15.11
CA ILE A 58 2.67 -8.87 14.87
C ILE A 58 3.97 -9.48 14.35
N GLY A 59 4.92 -8.66 13.87
CA GLY A 59 6.16 -9.10 13.25
C GLY A 59 6.02 -9.59 11.81
N VAL A 60 7.15 -9.93 11.19
CA VAL A 60 7.22 -10.35 9.78
C VAL A 60 6.60 -11.73 9.49
N ASP A 61 6.38 -12.54 10.51
CA ASP A 61 5.71 -13.86 10.41
C ASP A 61 4.36 -13.91 11.15
N GLY A 62 3.89 -12.76 11.65
CA GLY A 62 2.69 -12.70 12.51
C GLY A 62 1.39 -13.11 11.81
N ALA A 63 1.37 -13.09 10.48
CA ALA A 63 0.26 -13.55 9.65
C ALA A 63 0.68 -14.68 8.69
N LEU A 64 1.74 -15.45 9.01
CA LEU A 64 2.28 -16.49 8.14
C LEU A 64 1.18 -17.45 7.67
N TYR A 65 1.09 -17.61 6.34
CA TYR A 65 0.12 -18.47 5.66
C TYR A 65 -1.36 -18.16 5.93
N SER A 66 -1.65 -16.96 6.43
CA SER A 66 -3.00 -16.49 6.73
C SER A 66 -3.43 -15.38 5.76
N VAL A 67 -4.73 -15.11 5.70
CA VAL A 67 -5.29 -13.89 5.10
C VAL A 67 -5.42 -12.84 6.17
N MET A 68 -4.94 -11.63 5.90
CA MET A 68 -5.24 -10.46 6.72
C MET A 68 -6.52 -9.81 6.20
N GLU A 69 -7.61 -9.93 6.95
CA GLU A 69 -8.86 -9.22 6.67
C GLU A 69 -8.86 -7.90 7.44
N PHE A 70 -8.91 -6.78 6.72
CA PHE A 70 -8.90 -5.44 7.31
C PHE A 70 -10.33 -4.90 7.38
N SER A 71 -10.75 -4.44 8.56
CA SER A 71 -12.10 -3.94 8.83
C SER A 71 -12.11 -2.86 9.91
N GLY A 72 -13.25 -2.23 10.15
CA GLY A 72 -13.45 -1.22 11.21
C GLY A 72 -13.62 0.19 10.65
N GLU A 73 -14.13 1.08 11.50
CA GLU A 73 -14.52 2.44 11.12
C GLU A 73 -13.38 3.23 10.44
N ALA A 74 -12.16 3.13 10.96
CA ALA A 74 -11.01 3.83 10.40
C ALA A 74 -10.68 3.34 8.97
N VAL A 75 -10.82 2.03 8.73
CA VAL A 75 -10.60 1.42 7.41
C VAL A 75 -11.71 1.79 6.43
N ASP A 76 -12.95 1.87 6.90
CA ASP A 76 -14.10 2.28 6.09
C ASP A 76 -13.94 3.74 5.64
N GLU A 77 -13.37 4.60 6.47
CA GLU A 77 -13.06 6.01 6.14
C GLU A 77 -11.90 6.17 5.14
N LEU A 78 -10.97 5.22 5.03
CA LEU A 78 -9.84 5.32 4.11
C LEU A 78 -10.29 5.50 2.65
N PRO A 79 -9.54 6.29 1.84
CA PRO A 79 -9.64 6.20 0.39
C PRO A 79 -9.06 4.87 -0.11
N MET A 80 -9.40 4.52 -1.35
CA MET A 80 -8.90 3.28 -1.97
C MET A 80 -7.36 3.21 -1.99
N ASP A 81 -6.68 4.34 -2.19
CA ASP A 81 -5.21 4.40 -2.17
C ASP A 81 -4.61 3.90 -0.85
N GLY A 82 -5.24 4.26 0.28
CA GLY A 82 -4.88 3.77 1.61
C GLY A 82 -5.12 2.27 1.76
N ARG A 83 -6.26 1.76 1.28
CA ARG A 83 -6.57 0.32 1.32
C ARG A 83 -5.60 -0.49 0.47
N PHE A 84 -5.25 0.00 -0.71
CA PHE A 84 -4.24 -0.61 -1.57
C PHE A 84 -2.86 -0.62 -0.92
N THR A 85 -2.51 0.41 -0.15
CA THR A 85 -1.26 0.47 0.62
C THR A 85 -1.22 -0.67 1.63
N MET A 86 -2.29 -0.83 2.43
CA MET A 86 -2.39 -1.90 3.43
C MET A 86 -2.40 -3.29 2.80
N ALA A 87 -3.19 -3.50 1.74
CA ALA A 87 -3.25 -4.78 1.04
C ALA A 87 -1.93 -5.14 0.33
N ASN A 88 -1.17 -4.14 -0.14
CA ASN A 88 0.16 -4.35 -0.72
C ASN A 88 1.14 -4.87 0.33
N MET A 89 1.08 -4.31 1.55
CA MET A 89 2.02 -4.61 2.62
C MET A 89 1.68 -5.85 3.46
N ALA A 90 0.62 -6.59 3.13
CA ALA A 90 0.23 -7.79 3.88
C ALA A 90 1.32 -8.89 3.82
N ILE A 91 2.05 -8.98 2.71
CA ILE A 91 3.11 -9.99 2.54
C ILE A 91 4.31 -9.72 3.45
N GLU A 92 4.54 -8.48 3.88
CA GLU A 92 5.58 -8.09 4.83
C GLU A 92 5.31 -8.59 6.26
N ALA A 93 4.08 -9.04 6.55
CA ALA A 93 3.72 -9.79 7.77
C ALA A 93 3.63 -11.32 7.53
N GLY A 94 4.06 -11.81 6.36
CA GLY A 94 4.01 -13.22 6.00
C GLY A 94 2.64 -13.69 5.48
N ALA A 95 1.68 -12.77 5.33
CA ALA A 95 0.33 -13.11 4.89
C ALA A 95 0.30 -13.59 3.44
N LYS A 96 -0.58 -14.57 3.17
CA LYS A 96 -0.81 -15.06 1.80
C LYS A 96 -1.55 -14.02 0.95
N ALA A 97 -2.43 -13.24 1.57
CA ALA A 97 -3.14 -12.11 0.98
C ALA A 97 -3.62 -11.13 2.05
N GLY A 98 -3.78 -9.86 1.68
CA GLY A 98 -4.52 -8.86 2.45
C GLY A 98 -5.78 -8.45 1.71
N ILE A 99 -6.94 -8.48 2.39
CA ILE A 99 -8.25 -8.27 1.76
C ILE A 99 -9.12 -7.26 2.53
N PHE A 100 -9.95 -6.56 1.76
CA PHE A 100 -10.97 -5.64 2.24
C PHE A 100 -12.34 -6.08 1.73
N ASN A 101 -13.40 -5.75 2.46
CA ASN A 101 -14.76 -5.89 1.94
C ASN A 101 -15.03 -4.89 0.81
N VAL A 102 -15.94 -5.26 -0.10
CA VAL A 102 -16.35 -4.40 -1.21
C VAL A 102 -17.47 -3.47 -0.74
N ASP A 103 -17.15 -2.18 -0.66
CA ASP A 103 -18.10 -1.10 -0.36
C ASP A 103 -18.32 -0.19 -1.58
N ASP A 104 -19.04 0.92 -1.38
CA ASP A 104 -19.38 1.83 -2.46
C ASP A 104 -18.15 2.58 -3.00
N LYS A 105 -17.17 2.94 -2.15
CA LYS A 105 -15.88 3.50 -2.60
C LYS A 105 -15.15 2.54 -3.54
N THR A 106 -15.19 1.24 -3.21
CA THR A 106 -14.58 0.20 -4.05
C THR A 106 -15.28 0.11 -5.40
N LYS A 107 -16.63 0.10 -5.40
CA LYS A 107 -17.43 0.07 -6.65
C LYS A 107 -17.20 1.30 -7.51
N GLU A 108 -17.15 2.49 -6.91
CA GLU A 108 -16.87 3.75 -7.60
C GLU A 108 -15.47 3.74 -8.22
N TYR A 109 -14.46 3.28 -7.46
CA TYR A 109 -13.10 3.16 -7.97
C TYR A 109 -13.03 2.22 -9.18
N VAL A 110 -13.64 1.02 -9.10
CA VAL A 110 -13.67 0.08 -10.22
C VAL A 110 -14.36 0.71 -11.43
N LYS A 111 -15.51 1.36 -11.23
CA LYS A 111 -16.25 2.03 -12.32
C LYS A 111 -15.43 3.13 -13.00
N ALA A 112 -14.62 3.88 -12.25
CA ALA A 112 -13.78 4.94 -12.81
C ALA A 112 -12.56 4.41 -13.58
N HIS A 113 -12.08 3.20 -13.27
CA HIS A 113 -10.83 2.66 -13.82
C HIS A 113 -11.01 1.52 -14.84
N VAL A 114 -12.22 0.97 -14.98
CA VAL A 114 -12.52 -0.05 -15.99
C VAL A 114 -13.10 0.63 -17.24
N SER A 115 -12.34 0.60 -18.34
CA SER A 115 -12.91 0.92 -19.65
C SER A 115 -13.76 -0.27 -20.12
N LEU A 116 -15.07 -0.05 -20.27
CA LEU A 116 -16.03 -1.09 -20.72
C LEU A 116 -15.70 -1.65 -22.12
N ARG A 117 -14.73 -1.09 -22.85
CA ARG A 117 -14.36 -1.51 -24.21
C ARG A 117 -13.78 -2.93 -24.30
N HIS A 118 -13.35 -3.54 -23.19
CA HIS A 118 -12.83 -4.92 -23.16
C HIS A 118 -13.75 -5.91 -22.44
N CYS A 119 -14.92 -5.46 -21.97
CA CYS A 119 -15.99 -6.32 -21.42
C CYS A 119 -17.19 -6.28 -22.38
N GLU A 120 -17.02 -6.78 -23.62
CA GLU A 120 -18.15 -7.04 -24.53
C GLU A 120 -19.00 -8.22 -24.06
N SER A 121 -18.46 -9.07 -23.19
CA SER A 121 -19.28 -9.87 -22.29
C SER A 121 -19.71 -8.96 -21.16
N SER A 122 -21.02 -8.68 -21.06
CA SER A 122 -21.68 -8.07 -19.91
C SER A 122 -20.85 -8.35 -18.64
N PRO A 123 -20.42 -7.33 -17.86
CA PRO A 123 -19.64 -7.60 -16.66
C PRO A 123 -20.37 -8.71 -15.93
N PRO A 124 -19.75 -9.89 -15.67
CA PRO A 124 -20.39 -10.92 -14.88
C PRO A 124 -20.79 -10.15 -13.64
N SER A 125 -22.10 -9.96 -13.53
CA SER A 125 -22.62 -8.89 -12.72
C SER A 125 -21.96 -9.01 -11.36
N LEU A 126 -21.66 -7.90 -10.69
CA LEU A 126 -21.30 -7.91 -9.27
C LEU A 126 -22.40 -8.58 -8.38
N ARG A 127 -23.32 -9.37 -8.95
CA ARG A 127 -24.26 -10.36 -8.36
C ARG A 127 -23.58 -11.45 -7.53
N GLY A 128 -22.26 -11.44 -7.34
CA GLY A 128 -21.59 -12.30 -6.35
C GLY A 128 -21.24 -11.59 -5.03
N ALA A 129 -21.06 -10.26 -5.05
CA ALA A 129 -20.64 -9.46 -3.89
C ALA A 129 -21.75 -8.53 -3.40
N SER A 130 -23.00 -8.87 -3.70
CA SER A 130 -24.07 -8.36 -2.88
C SER A 130 -23.86 -8.95 -1.48
N ALA A 131 -23.92 -8.08 -0.47
CA ALA A 131 -24.21 -8.45 0.91
C ALA A 131 -25.58 -9.17 1.06
N THR A 132 -26.01 -9.97 0.08
CA THR A 132 -27.22 -10.79 0.08
C THR A 132 -26.84 -12.24 0.30
N LYS A 133 -26.60 -12.54 1.58
CA LYS A 133 -27.09 -13.73 2.32
C LYS A 133 -26.54 -13.76 3.75
N GLN A 134 -26.28 -12.60 4.36
CA GLN A 134 -25.94 -12.54 5.79
C GLN A 134 -27.05 -13.12 6.68
N SER A 135 -28.29 -13.25 6.19
CA SER A 135 -29.40 -13.85 6.92
C SER A 135 -29.31 -15.37 7.12
N GLN A 136 -28.36 -16.08 6.48
CA GLN A 136 -28.19 -17.53 6.64
C GLN A 136 -26.73 -18.01 6.74
N CYS A 137 -25.76 -17.10 6.78
CA CYS A 137 -24.37 -17.47 7.02
C CYS A 137 -24.13 -17.57 8.53
N LYS A 138 -23.63 -18.73 9.00
CA LYS A 138 -22.99 -18.81 10.31
C LYS A 138 -21.94 -17.70 10.41
N ALA A 139 -21.77 -17.12 11.60
CA ALA A 139 -20.70 -16.15 11.84
C ALA A 139 -19.38 -16.73 11.34
N ALA A 140 -18.64 -15.95 10.54
CA ALA A 140 -17.35 -16.39 10.02
C ALA A 140 -16.41 -16.72 11.19
N GLU A 141 -15.79 -17.89 11.15
CA GLU A 141 -14.78 -18.29 12.12
C GLU A 141 -13.44 -17.69 11.70
N TYR A 142 -12.83 -16.94 12.61
CA TYR A 142 -11.52 -16.32 12.40
C TYR A 142 -10.50 -17.03 13.29
N ALA A 143 -9.31 -17.30 12.75
CA ALA A 143 -8.23 -17.90 13.54
C ALA A 143 -7.75 -16.98 14.66
N LYS A 144 -7.80 -15.67 14.43
CA LYS A 144 -7.51 -14.63 15.42
C LYS A 144 -8.23 -13.33 15.05
N ILE A 145 -8.62 -12.57 16.06
CA ILE A 145 -9.13 -11.20 15.91
C ILE A 145 -8.18 -10.29 16.70
N ILE A 146 -7.72 -9.22 16.06
CA ILE A 146 -6.82 -8.22 16.63
C ILE A 146 -7.47 -6.86 16.43
N GLU A 147 -7.51 -6.05 17.49
CA GLU A 147 -8.20 -4.77 17.49
C GLU A 147 -7.23 -3.65 17.83
N TYR A 148 -7.31 -2.54 17.10
CA TYR A 148 -6.48 -1.36 17.28
C TYR A 148 -7.32 -0.11 17.44
N ASP A 149 -6.91 0.76 18.36
CA ASP A 149 -7.42 2.12 18.50
C ASP A 149 -6.48 3.07 17.74
N VAL A 150 -6.91 3.52 16.55
CA VAL A 150 -6.08 4.35 15.66
C VAL A 150 -5.91 5.77 16.15
N SER A 151 -6.70 6.23 17.13
CA SER A 151 -6.55 7.58 17.69
C SER A 151 -5.20 7.77 18.38
N LYS A 152 -4.57 6.67 18.80
CA LYS A 152 -3.26 6.62 19.46
C LYS A 152 -2.10 6.36 18.50
N ILE A 153 -2.39 6.09 17.23
CA ILE A 153 -1.36 5.82 16.22
C ILE A 153 -0.83 7.16 15.70
N GLU A 154 0.47 7.36 15.88
CA GLU A 154 1.22 8.46 15.28
C GLU A 154 1.72 8.06 13.88
N PRO A 155 2.25 8.99 13.06
CA PRO A 155 3.01 8.61 11.87
C PRO A 155 4.11 7.59 12.20
N GLN A 156 4.22 6.55 11.39
CA GLN A 156 5.08 5.39 11.64
C GLN A 156 6.27 5.36 10.68
N VAL A 157 7.44 4.94 11.18
CA VAL A 157 8.66 4.78 10.38
C VAL A 157 9.26 3.39 10.63
N ALA A 158 9.46 2.61 9.57
CA ALA A 158 10.12 1.31 9.64
C ALA A 158 11.65 1.47 9.49
N PHE A 159 12.38 1.17 10.56
CA PHE A 159 13.83 1.22 10.61
C PHE A 159 14.47 -0.02 9.97
N PRO A 160 15.68 0.10 9.43
CA PRO A 160 16.38 -1.06 8.90
C PRO A 160 16.63 -2.13 10.00
N HIS A 161 16.76 -3.41 9.65
CA HIS A 161 16.69 -3.97 8.29
C HIS A 161 15.42 -4.83 8.07
N LEU A 162 14.35 -4.57 8.83
CA LEU A 162 13.10 -5.32 8.77
C LEU A 162 11.89 -4.39 8.76
N PRO A 163 10.84 -4.67 7.97
CA PRO A 163 9.62 -3.88 7.96
C PRO A 163 8.92 -3.80 9.31
N SER A 164 9.13 -4.78 10.20
CA SER A 164 8.57 -4.83 11.56
C SER A 164 9.33 -4.01 12.59
N ASN A 165 10.50 -3.46 12.28
CA ASN A 165 11.23 -2.58 13.21
C ASN A 165 10.62 -1.16 13.14
N VAL A 166 9.36 -1.04 13.56
CA VAL A 166 8.56 0.18 13.42
C VAL A 166 8.65 1.01 14.68
N LYS A 167 8.78 2.32 14.50
CA LYS A 167 8.74 3.30 15.59
C LYS A 167 7.75 4.40 15.25
N SER A 168 7.03 4.85 16.27
CA SER A 168 6.25 6.09 16.18
C SER A 168 7.19 7.28 16.00
N ILE A 169 6.75 8.29 15.26
CA ILE A 169 7.59 9.45 14.94
C ILE A 169 8.14 10.17 16.19
N SER A 170 7.41 10.17 17.31
CA SER A 170 7.89 10.73 18.59
C SER A 170 9.12 10.02 19.17
N GLN A 171 9.40 8.79 18.75
CA GLN A 171 10.55 7.99 19.17
C GLN A 171 11.75 8.12 18.20
N VAL A 172 11.58 8.87 17.11
CA VAL A 172 12.59 9.08 16.08
C VAL A 172 13.33 10.39 16.36
N GLY A 173 14.64 10.30 16.59
CA GLY A 173 15.51 11.47 16.75
C GLY A 173 15.96 12.05 15.41
N ASP A 174 16.92 12.96 15.47
CA ASP A 174 17.51 13.58 14.28
C ASP A 174 18.41 12.59 13.52
N ILE A 175 18.05 12.33 12.26
CA ILE A 175 18.79 11.43 11.37
C ILE A 175 19.13 12.21 10.11
N LYS A 176 20.43 12.32 9.81
CA LYS A 176 20.86 12.84 8.51
C LYS A 176 20.49 11.83 7.43
N LEU A 177 19.71 12.28 6.45
CA LEU A 177 19.34 11.53 5.26
C LEU A 177 20.16 12.03 4.07
N ASP A 178 20.55 11.10 3.22
CA ASP A 178 21.24 11.39 1.96
C ASP A 178 20.26 11.32 0.78
N GLN A 179 19.18 10.55 0.94
CA GLN A 179 18.14 10.39 -0.08
C GLN A 179 16.73 10.29 0.51
N VAL A 180 15.76 10.90 -0.18
CA VAL A 180 14.32 10.66 0.03
C VAL A 180 13.73 10.13 -1.26
N PHE A 181 12.96 9.05 -1.17
CA PHE A 181 12.27 8.44 -2.29
C PHE A 181 10.76 8.43 -2.07
N ILE A 182 10.03 9.09 -2.94
CA ILE A 182 8.56 9.19 -2.90
C ILE A 182 8.01 8.61 -4.19
N GLY A 183 7.24 7.53 -4.09
CA GLY A 183 6.53 6.98 -5.23
C GLY A 183 6.91 5.54 -5.51
N SER A 184 6.07 4.61 -5.08
CA SER A 184 6.24 3.18 -5.29
C SER A 184 4.91 2.53 -5.65
N CYS A 185 4.89 1.21 -5.86
CA CYS A 185 3.63 0.48 -5.93
C CYS A 185 2.83 0.55 -4.62
N THR A 186 3.48 0.85 -3.50
CA THR A 186 2.87 1.05 -2.18
C THR A 186 2.25 2.44 -2.07
N ASN A 187 3.04 3.49 -2.29
CA ASN A 187 2.62 4.90 -2.17
C ASN A 187 3.22 5.74 -3.31
N GLY A 188 2.51 5.80 -4.42
CA GLY A 188 2.89 6.53 -5.64
C GLY A 188 1.68 6.91 -6.49
N ARG A 189 0.49 6.93 -5.90
CA ARG A 189 -0.77 7.26 -6.55
C ARG A 189 -0.96 8.77 -6.48
N LEU A 190 -1.98 9.27 -7.19
CA LEU A 190 -2.19 10.70 -7.31
C LEU A 190 -2.41 11.37 -5.93
N ASP A 191 -3.12 10.72 -5.01
CA ASP A 191 -3.33 11.26 -3.66
C ASP A 191 -2.04 11.32 -2.84
N ASP A 192 -1.17 10.31 -2.96
CA ASP A 192 0.17 10.34 -2.32
C ASP A 192 0.97 11.55 -2.81
N LEU A 193 0.97 11.79 -4.13
CA LEU A 193 1.68 12.93 -4.74
C LEU A 193 1.05 14.27 -4.35
N ARG A 194 -0.27 14.38 -4.23
CA ARG A 194 -0.93 15.60 -3.74
C ARG A 194 -0.54 15.92 -2.30
N VAL A 195 -0.43 14.92 -1.44
CA VAL A 195 0.06 15.12 -0.06
C VAL A 195 1.51 15.59 -0.07
N ALA A 196 2.38 14.96 -0.85
CA ALA A 196 3.76 15.40 -0.99
C ALA A 196 3.86 16.84 -1.53
N ALA A 197 3.13 17.19 -2.59
CA ALA A 197 3.17 18.52 -3.18
C ALA A 197 2.76 19.63 -2.18
N LYS A 198 1.80 19.36 -1.29
CA LYS A 198 1.42 20.28 -0.21
C LYS A 198 2.59 20.58 0.74
N LEU A 199 3.46 19.60 1.00
CA LEU A 199 4.64 19.76 1.85
C LEU A 199 5.78 20.49 1.12
N PHE A 200 5.84 20.37 -0.21
CA PHE A 200 6.88 20.97 -1.05
C PHE A 200 6.60 22.44 -1.39
N LYS A 201 5.31 22.83 -1.46
CA LYS A 201 4.91 24.18 -1.87
C LYS A 201 5.58 25.27 -1.02
N GLY A 202 6.33 26.15 -1.68
CA GLY A 202 7.07 27.25 -1.05
C GLY A 202 8.33 26.83 -0.29
N ARG A 203 8.78 25.58 -0.45
CA ARG A 203 10.00 25.04 0.17
C ARG A 203 10.98 24.55 -0.89
N LYS A 204 12.22 24.32 -0.48
CA LYS A 204 13.27 23.69 -1.30
C LYS A 204 13.79 22.44 -0.61
N VAL A 205 14.13 21.44 -1.40
CA VAL A 205 14.89 20.28 -0.97
C VAL A 205 16.26 20.75 -0.50
N HIS A 206 16.76 20.17 0.60
CA HIS A 206 18.07 20.50 1.14
C HIS A 206 19.17 20.20 0.11
N PRO A 207 20.19 21.07 -0.09
CA PRO A 207 21.18 20.91 -1.17
C PRO A 207 22.02 19.63 -1.09
N GLU A 208 22.18 19.05 0.11
CA GLU A 208 22.88 17.78 0.33
C GLU A 208 21.96 16.55 0.24
N LEU A 209 20.66 16.72 -0.04
CA LEU A 209 19.67 15.65 -0.05
C LEU A 209 19.17 15.39 -1.46
N ARG A 210 19.23 14.12 -1.91
CA ARG A 210 18.59 13.71 -3.16
C ARG A 210 17.13 13.39 -2.91
N CYS A 211 16.21 14.18 -3.45
CA CYS A 211 14.79 13.85 -3.42
C CYS A 211 14.33 13.32 -4.78
N ILE A 212 13.87 12.07 -4.82
CA ILE A 212 13.46 11.37 -6.04
C ILE A 212 11.97 11.07 -5.97
N ILE A 213 11.24 11.44 -7.02
CA ILE A 213 9.80 11.24 -7.12
C ILE A 213 9.48 10.38 -8.34
N ILE A 214 8.80 9.26 -8.12
CA ILE A 214 8.43 8.31 -9.18
C ILE A 214 6.94 8.00 -9.12
N PRO A 215 6.11 8.63 -9.97
CA PRO A 215 4.70 8.30 -10.06
C PRO A 215 4.48 6.80 -10.36
N GLY A 216 3.49 6.18 -9.71
CA GLY A 216 3.28 4.73 -9.75
C GLY A 216 2.75 4.19 -11.08
N SER A 217 2.31 5.06 -12.00
CA SER A 217 1.90 4.68 -13.35
C SER A 217 2.00 5.86 -14.32
N GLN A 218 1.93 5.58 -15.62
CA GLN A 218 1.90 6.61 -16.67
C GLN A 218 0.68 7.53 -16.53
N GLN A 219 -0.48 6.96 -16.18
CA GLN A 219 -1.69 7.74 -15.98
C GLN A 219 -1.54 8.69 -14.77
N VAL A 220 -1.03 8.19 -13.64
CA VAL A 220 -0.77 9.02 -12.46
C VAL A 220 0.24 10.12 -12.76
N TYR A 221 1.31 9.82 -13.52
CA TYR A 221 2.26 10.83 -13.96
C TYR A 221 1.55 11.95 -14.75
N LEU A 222 0.76 11.58 -15.75
CA LEU A 222 0.07 12.52 -16.62
C LEU A 222 -0.93 13.39 -15.84
N ASP A 223 -1.66 12.81 -14.89
CA ASP A 223 -2.61 13.55 -14.06
C ASP A 223 -1.88 14.48 -13.08
N ALA A 224 -0.78 14.02 -12.47
CA ALA A 224 0.07 14.85 -11.63
C ALA A 224 0.70 16.02 -12.42
N LEU A 225 1.04 15.81 -13.69
CA LEU A 225 1.54 16.86 -14.58
C LEU A 225 0.45 17.90 -14.85
N ARG A 226 -0.77 17.46 -15.19
CA ARG A 226 -1.93 18.34 -15.44
C ARG A 226 -2.35 19.14 -14.20
N GLU A 227 -2.15 18.59 -13.01
CA GLU A 227 -2.39 19.28 -11.74
C GLU A 227 -1.25 20.20 -11.29
N GLY A 228 -0.15 20.29 -12.05
CA GLY A 228 1.02 21.10 -11.68
C GLY A 228 1.83 20.55 -10.50
N LEU A 229 1.59 19.29 -10.11
CA LEU A 229 2.33 18.64 -9.02
C LEU A 229 3.79 18.39 -9.43
N ILE A 230 4.00 17.99 -10.69
CA ILE A 230 5.34 17.76 -11.24
C ILE A 230 6.16 19.05 -11.24
N GLU A 231 5.57 20.16 -11.65
CA GLU A 231 6.20 21.48 -11.59
C GLU A 231 6.58 21.85 -10.15
N THR A 232 5.64 21.69 -9.20
CA THR A 232 5.90 21.94 -7.77
C THR A 232 7.12 21.16 -7.26
N PHE A 233 7.28 19.91 -7.67
CA PHE A 233 8.41 19.07 -7.27
C PHE A 233 9.74 19.52 -7.89
N ILE A 234 9.73 19.83 -9.19
CA ILE A 234 10.93 20.30 -9.90
C ILE A 234 11.37 21.66 -9.34
N GLU A 235 10.44 22.59 -9.13
CA GLU A 235 10.72 23.89 -8.53
C GLU A 235 11.35 23.74 -7.15
N ALA A 236 10.86 22.81 -6.33
CA ALA A 236 11.44 22.52 -5.02
C ALA A 236 12.84 21.89 -5.09
N GLY A 237 13.31 21.44 -6.25
CA GLY A 237 14.62 20.80 -6.44
C GLY A 237 14.60 19.27 -6.32
N ALA A 238 13.42 18.64 -6.39
CA ALA A 238 13.33 17.20 -6.52
C ALA A 238 13.51 16.77 -7.98
N VAL A 239 13.99 15.54 -8.16
CA VAL A 239 14.06 14.87 -9.46
C VAL A 239 12.81 14.02 -9.66
N VAL A 240 12.10 14.24 -10.76
CA VAL A 240 10.95 13.42 -11.16
C VAL A 240 11.40 12.45 -12.24
N SER A 241 11.13 11.15 -12.07
CA SER A 241 11.48 10.11 -13.05
C SER A 241 10.23 9.48 -13.68
N THR A 242 10.44 8.78 -14.79
CA THR A 242 9.38 7.98 -15.42
C THR A 242 8.91 6.86 -14.49
N PRO A 243 7.64 6.44 -14.57
CA PRO A 243 7.11 5.35 -13.75
C PRO A 243 7.95 4.07 -13.87
N THR A 244 8.49 3.61 -12.73
CA THR A 244 9.33 2.40 -12.62
C THR A 244 9.19 1.81 -11.20
N CYS A 245 9.62 0.56 -11.03
CA CYS A 245 9.76 -0.03 -9.69
C CYS A 245 11.07 0.37 -8.98
N GLY A 246 11.93 1.17 -9.62
CA GLY A 246 13.19 1.63 -9.05
C GLY A 246 13.00 2.59 -7.85
N PRO A 247 13.86 2.56 -6.82
CA PRO A 247 14.96 1.62 -6.57
C PRO A 247 14.55 0.38 -5.76
N CYS A 248 13.27 -0.04 -5.72
CA CYS A 248 12.77 -1.05 -4.76
C CYS A 248 13.59 -2.35 -4.71
N LEU A 249 14.14 -2.78 -5.86
CA LEU A 249 14.95 -3.99 -6.00
C LEU A 249 16.40 -3.67 -6.43
N GLY A 250 16.85 -2.41 -6.28
CA GLY A 250 18.12 -1.91 -6.80
C GLY A 250 18.19 -1.78 -8.33
N GLY A 251 17.08 -1.99 -9.04
CA GLY A 251 17.11 -2.17 -10.50
C GLY A 251 17.19 -0.92 -11.36
N HIS A 252 16.88 0.28 -10.83
CA HIS A 252 16.84 1.52 -11.61
C HIS A 252 16.75 2.74 -10.68
N MET A 253 17.48 3.83 -10.97
CA MET A 253 17.39 5.18 -10.34
C MET A 253 17.39 5.24 -8.80
N GLY A 254 18.33 5.99 -8.20
CA GLY A 254 18.35 6.18 -6.74
C GLY A 254 18.92 4.98 -5.97
N VAL A 255 19.87 4.26 -6.59
CA VAL A 255 20.69 3.26 -5.90
C VAL A 255 21.50 3.96 -4.80
N LEU A 256 21.56 3.35 -3.62
CA LEU A 256 22.30 3.89 -2.49
C LEU A 256 23.77 3.44 -2.55
N ALA A 257 24.67 4.37 -2.23
CA ALA A 257 26.07 4.06 -1.98
C ALA A 257 26.27 3.52 -0.56
N ALA A 258 27.43 2.90 -0.32
CA ALA A 258 27.78 2.41 1.01
C ALA A 258 27.74 3.54 2.04
N GLY A 259 26.98 3.33 3.12
CA GLY A 259 26.84 4.28 4.23
C GLY A 259 25.74 5.34 4.06
N GLU A 260 25.11 5.43 2.89
CA GLU A 260 24.01 6.36 2.66
C GLU A 260 22.71 5.90 3.35
N ARG A 261 21.92 6.86 3.80
CA ARG A 261 20.63 6.64 4.45
C ARG A 261 19.50 7.18 3.58
N CYS A 262 18.48 6.35 3.37
CA CYS A 262 17.30 6.70 2.60
C CYS A 262 16.02 6.58 3.42
N LEU A 263 15.16 7.58 3.31
CA LEU A 263 13.76 7.49 3.69
C LEU A 263 12.92 7.24 2.44
N ALA A 264 12.18 6.14 2.41
CA ALA A 264 11.46 5.70 1.22
C ALA A 264 10.00 5.38 1.51
N THR A 265 9.11 5.72 0.58
CA THR A 265 7.70 5.30 0.62
C THR A 265 7.48 3.90 0.01
N THR A 266 8.50 3.05 0.06
CA THR A 266 8.46 1.63 -0.35
C THR A 266 7.94 0.73 0.77
N ASN A 267 7.67 -0.52 0.45
CA ASN A 267 7.29 -1.57 1.40
C ASN A 267 8.46 -2.34 2.02
N ARG A 268 9.67 -2.23 1.47
CA ARG A 268 10.84 -3.04 1.90
C ARG A 268 12.03 -2.18 2.32
N ASN A 269 12.75 -2.64 3.34
CA ASN A 269 13.94 -1.98 3.91
C ASN A 269 15.04 -2.99 4.34
N PHE A 270 15.11 -4.15 3.66
CA PHE A 270 16.14 -5.16 3.89
C PHE A 270 17.54 -4.63 3.54
N VAL A 271 18.59 -5.29 4.06
CA VAL A 271 19.98 -5.00 3.64
C VAL A 271 20.10 -5.24 2.13
N GLY A 272 20.61 -4.24 1.41
CA GLY A 272 20.91 -4.29 -0.02
C GLY A 272 22.37 -4.56 -0.32
#